data_AF-A0A7Y2H2U6-F1
#
_entry.id   AF-A0A7Y2H2U6-F1
#
_cell.length_a   1.000
_cell.length_b   1.000
_cell.length_c   1.000
_cell.angle_alpha   90.00
_cell.angle_beta   90.00
_cell.angle_gamma   90.00
#
_symmetry.space_group_name_H-M   'P 1'
#
loop_
_entity.id
_entity.type
_entity.pdbx_description
1 polymer ?
#
loop_
_entity_poly.entity_id
_entity_poly.type
_entity_poly.pdbx_seq_one_letter_code
_entity_poly.pdbx_strand_id
1 'polypeptide(L)'
;LSDRPGGQGIGGLSYVFGEIAQQTLDITLRTNVLFSRSQSLELYMQPFITVGDYTNARELAKADSYDLVPYAEAGYEAADNDFSFSAFNLNAVYRYEYRPGSTFYLVWAHGRSGYMERSFASSPSQFENSLSTDELFNNEPENLFLAKVSYWFSL
;
A
#
# COMPACT_ATOMS: atom_id res chain seq x y z
N LEU A 1 -23.20 -36.24 14.03
CA LEU A 1 -23.28 -34.77 14.19
C LEU A 1 -22.05 -34.39 14.99
N SER A 2 -21.01 -33.93 14.30
CA SER A 2 -19.71 -33.63 14.93
C SER A 2 -19.86 -32.34 15.71
N ASP A 3 -19.62 -32.41 17.02
CA ASP A 3 -19.55 -31.25 17.90
C ASP A 3 -18.35 -30.41 17.45
N ARG A 4 -18.60 -29.27 16.82
CA ARG A 4 -17.54 -28.36 16.36
C ARG A 4 -17.17 -27.45 17.53
N PRO A 5 -15.88 -27.27 17.86
CA PRO A 5 -15.46 -26.24 18.81
C PRO A 5 -15.71 -24.85 18.21
N GLY A 6 -16.86 -24.23 18.53
CA GLY A 6 -17.33 -22.96 17.98
C GLY A 6 -18.85 -22.77 18.11
N GLY A 7 -19.40 -21.70 17.53
CA GLY A 7 -20.86 -21.54 17.41
C GLY A 7 -21.45 -22.54 16.41
N GLN A 8 -22.78 -22.71 16.38
CA GLN A 8 -23.43 -23.54 15.34
C GLN A 8 -23.51 -22.84 13.96
N GLY A 9 -22.96 -21.62 13.85
CA GLY A 9 -23.19 -20.73 12.72
C GLY A 9 -24.66 -20.30 12.59
N ILE A 10 -24.91 -19.31 11.74
CA ILE A 10 -26.27 -18.83 11.45
C ILE A 10 -26.68 -19.42 10.10
N GLY A 11 -27.73 -20.26 10.10
CA GLY A 11 -28.20 -20.90 8.86
C GLY A 11 -27.20 -21.87 8.23
N GLY A 12 -26.23 -22.38 9.01
CA GLY A 12 -25.17 -23.28 8.54
C GLY A 12 -23.93 -22.57 7.98
N LEU A 13 -23.85 -21.24 8.10
CA LEU A 13 -22.68 -20.44 7.74
C LEU A 13 -22.02 -19.85 8.99
N SER A 14 -20.69 -19.95 9.06
CA SER A 14 -19.88 -19.33 10.10
C SER A 14 -19.39 -17.96 9.62
N TYR A 15 -19.80 -16.91 10.34
CA TYR A 15 -19.35 -15.55 10.09
C TYR A 15 -18.22 -15.23 11.07
N VAL A 16 -16.99 -15.34 10.59
CA VAL A 16 -15.78 -15.19 11.40
C VAL A 16 -15.22 -13.78 11.26
N PHE A 17 -14.84 -13.19 12.38
CA PHE A 17 -14.23 -11.87 12.52
C PHE A 17 -12.96 -12.00 13.34
N GLY A 18 -11.96 -11.18 13.07
CA GLY A 18 -10.74 -11.07 13.89
C GLY A 18 -10.54 -9.65 14.37
N GLU A 19 -9.88 -9.51 15.52
CA GLU A 19 -9.35 -8.22 15.97
C GLU A 19 -8.09 -7.90 15.16
N ILE A 20 -8.04 -6.71 14.57
CA ILE A 20 -6.92 -6.27 13.73
C ILE A 20 -6.04 -5.25 14.45
N ALA A 21 -4.74 -5.51 14.50
CA ALA A 21 -3.72 -4.52 14.85
C ALA A 21 -3.09 -3.99 13.56
N GLN A 22 -3.50 -2.79 13.15
CA GLN A 22 -3.04 -2.16 11.91
C GLN A 22 -2.00 -1.07 12.19
N GLN A 23 -0.94 -1.03 11.38
CA GLN A 23 0.04 0.05 11.37
C GLN A 23 0.17 0.61 9.95
N THR A 24 0.09 1.92 9.82
CA THR A 24 0.11 2.60 8.52
C THR A 24 1.10 3.75 8.51
N LEU A 25 1.90 3.82 7.44
CA LEU A 25 2.74 4.95 7.08
C LEU A 25 2.14 5.62 5.85
N ASP A 26 1.74 6.88 5.99
CA ASP A 26 1.32 7.74 4.89
C ASP A 26 2.13 9.04 4.96
N ILE A 27 2.96 9.26 3.95
CA ILE A 27 3.75 10.49 3.81
C ILE A 27 3.39 11.11 2.48
N THR A 28 3.14 12.41 2.49
CA THR A 28 3.02 13.22 1.28
C THR A 28 4.08 14.31 1.28
N LEU A 29 4.93 14.31 0.25
CA LEU A 29 5.96 15.32 0.02
C LEU A 29 5.64 16.10 -1.25
N ARG A 30 5.65 17.44 -1.14
CA ARG A 30 5.53 18.35 -2.28
C ARG A 30 6.55 19.46 -2.16
N THR A 31 7.46 19.54 -3.12
CA THR A 31 8.60 20.46 -3.09
C THR A 31 8.73 21.19 -4.42
N ASN A 32 9.05 22.48 -4.35
CA ASN A 32 9.50 23.26 -5.51
C ASN A 32 10.91 23.78 -5.21
N VAL A 33 11.88 23.36 -6.04
CA VAL A 33 13.29 23.72 -5.90
C VAL A 33 13.70 24.58 -7.08
N LEU A 34 14.22 25.78 -6.80
CA LEU A 34 14.83 26.65 -7.80
C LEU A 34 16.35 26.50 -7.71
N PHE A 35 16.94 25.80 -8.68
CA PHE A 35 18.41 25.65 -8.73
C PHE A 35 19.09 26.94 -9.18
N SER A 36 18.45 27.67 -10.10
CA SER A 36 18.88 28.98 -10.58
C SER A 36 17.67 29.79 -11.05
N ARG A 37 17.89 31.02 -11.53
CA ARG A 37 16.81 31.86 -12.09
C ARG A 37 16.13 31.24 -13.31
N SER A 38 16.76 30.27 -13.99
CA SER A 38 16.25 29.62 -15.20
C SER A 38 15.96 28.12 -15.05
N GLN A 39 16.21 27.53 -13.87
CA GLN A 39 16.05 26.08 -13.64
C GLN A 39 15.21 25.84 -12.39
N SER A 40 14.13 25.09 -12.55
CA SER A 40 13.25 24.69 -11.45
C SER A 40 12.86 23.23 -11.54
N LEU A 41 12.65 22.61 -10.38
CA LEU A 41 12.13 21.26 -10.23
C LEU A 41 10.93 21.28 -9.29
N GLU A 42 9.80 20.81 -9.79
CA GLU A 42 8.64 20.48 -8.97
C GLU A 42 8.62 18.97 -8.74
N LEU A 43 8.54 18.57 -7.47
CA LEU A 43 8.57 17.18 -7.05
C LEU A 43 7.37 16.89 -6.15
N TYR A 44 6.64 15.84 -6.47
CA TYR A 44 5.59 15.25 -5.66
C TYR A 44 5.93 13.79 -5.41
N MET A 45 5.87 13.35 -4.15
CA MET A 45 6.10 11.97 -3.75
C MET A 45 5.10 11.57 -2.68
N GLN A 46 4.60 10.34 -2.77
CA GLN A 46 3.67 9.77 -1.81
C GLN A 46 3.96 8.28 -1.60
N PRO A 47 4.86 7.92 -0.66
CA PRO A 47 4.94 6.55 -0.17
C PRO A 47 3.77 6.25 0.78
N PHE A 48 3.21 5.06 0.63
CA PHE A 48 2.14 4.51 1.45
C PHE A 48 2.47 3.05 1.78
N ILE A 49 2.42 2.68 3.06
CA ILE A 49 2.60 1.30 3.51
C ILE A 49 1.58 1.02 4.60
N THR A 50 0.95 -0.15 4.58
CA THR A 50 0.08 -0.60 5.65
C THR A 50 0.24 -2.08 5.89
N VAL A 51 0.34 -2.46 7.16
CA VAL A 51 0.39 -3.85 7.62
C VAL A 51 -0.73 -4.08 8.62
N GLY A 52 -1.30 -5.29 8.64
CA GLY A 52 -2.39 -5.65 9.52
C GLY A 52 -2.29 -7.08 10.01
N ASP A 53 -2.38 -7.23 11.33
CA ASP A 53 -2.25 -8.52 12.02
C ASP A 53 -3.61 -8.88 12.63
N TYR A 54 -4.16 -10.03 12.24
CA TYR A 54 -5.41 -10.55 12.76
C TYR A 54 -5.18 -11.49 13.94
N THR A 55 -5.91 -11.23 15.01
CA THR A 55 -5.88 -12.02 16.25
C THR A 55 -7.30 -12.27 16.75
N ASN A 56 -7.45 -13.12 17.78
CA ASN A 56 -8.72 -13.33 18.47
C ASN A 56 -9.89 -13.59 17.52
N ALA A 57 -9.79 -14.62 16.68
CA ALA A 57 -10.89 -14.96 15.79
C ALA A 57 -12.14 -15.35 16.59
N ARG A 58 -13.27 -14.74 16.23
CA ARG A 58 -14.57 -14.96 16.83
C ARG A 58 -15.62 -15.15 15.76
N GLU A 59 -16.59 -15.99 16.04
CA GLU A 59 -17.73 -16.26 15.19
C GLU A 59 -18.98 -15.61 15.77
N LEU A 60 -19.83 -15.06 14.89
CA LEU A 60 -21.13 -14.54 15.30
C LEU A 60 -22.12 -15.66 15.62
N ALA A 61 -22.49 -15.79 16.90
CA ALA A 61 -23.37 -16.85 17.38
C ALA A 61 -24.85 -16.60 17.08
N LYS A 62 -25.27 -15.32 17.01
CA LYS A 62 -26.67 -14.94 16.79
C LYS A 62 -26.79 -13.77 15.83
N ALA A 63 -27.72 -13.88 14.88
CA ALA A 63 -28.02 -12.82 13.92
C ALA A 63 -28.46 -11.52 14.61
N ASP A 64 -28.06 -10.39 14.04
CA ASP A 64 -28.40 -9.05 14.55
C ASP A 64 -27.99 -8.85 16.03
N SER A 65 -26.82 -9.38 16.40
CA SER A 65 -26.28 -9.27 17.74
C SER A 65 -24.77 -9.04 17.72
N TYR A 66 -24.18 -8.72 18.87
CA TYR A 66 -22.74 -8.70 19.09
C TYR A 66 -22.28 -9.92 19.91
N ASP A 67 -23.05 -11.01 19.86
CA ASP A 67 -22.71 -12.25 20.54
C ASP A 67 -21.62 -13.00 19.75
N LEU A 68 -20.37 -12.73 20.12
CA LEU A 68 -19.17 -13.23 19.47
C LEU A 68 -18.50 -14.28 20.34
N VAL A 69 -18.54 -15.53 19.88
CA VAL A 69 -17.90 -16.67 20.54
C VAL A 69 -16.54 -16.95 19.93
N PRO A 70 -15.54 -17.44 20.68
CA PRO A 70 -14.26 -17.84 20.09
C PRO A 70 -14.44 -18.83 18.96
N TYR A 71 -13.81 -18.55 17.81
CA TYR A 71 -13.78 -19.47 16.68
C TYR A 71 -12.50 -20.31 16.78
N ALA A 72 -12.65 -21.62 16.97
CA ALA A 72 -11.56 -22.54 17.28
C ALA A 72 -11.60 -23.80 16.41
N GLU A 73 -11.95 -23.64 15.12
CA GLU A 73 -11.93 -24.76 14.18
C GLU A 73 -10.49 -25.26 13.97
N ALA A 74 -10.30 -26.57 13.99
CA ALA A 74 -8.97 -27.17 13.90
C ALA A 74 -8.29 -26.80 12.58
N GLY A 75 -7.12 -26.17 12.68
CA GLY A 75 -6.33 -25.71 11.53
C GLY A 75 -6.70 -24.32 11.01
N TYR A 76 -7.62 -23.61 11.68
CA TYR A 76 -7.83 -22.19 11.42
C TYR A 76 -6.92 -21.35 12.33
N GLU A 77 -6.13 -20.47 11.73
CA GLU A 77 -5.33 -19.47 12.43
C GLU A 77 -5.73 -18.08 11.93
N ALA A 78 -6.01 -17.14 12.84
CA ALA A 78 -6.36 -15.76 12.45
C ALA A 78 -5.24 -15.12 11.62
N ALA A 79 -3.99 -15.44 11.95
CA ALA A 79 -2.77 -14.97 11.30
C ALA A 79 -2.67 -15.37 9.81
N ASP A 80 -3.43 -16.37 9.35
CA ASP A 80 -3.49 -16.72 7.93
C ASP A 80 -4.09 -15.57 7.07
N ASN A 81 -4.73 -14.59 7.71
CA ASN A 81 -5.33 -13.42 7.07
C ASN A 81 -4.49 -12.14 7.23
N ASP A 82 -3.30 -12.22 7.82
CA ASP A 82 -2.39 -11.08 7.95
C ASP A 82 -2.00 -10.55 6.56
N PHE A 83 -1.91 -9.22 6.43
CA PHE A 83 -1.63 -8.58 5.14
C PHE A 83 -0.56 -7.49 5.22
N SER A 84 0.11 -7.28 4.08
CA SER A 84 0.94 -6.10 3.82
C SER A 84 0.59 -5.51 2.46
N PHE A 85 0.43 -4.19 2.41
CA PHE A 85 0.21 -3.43 1.19
C PHE A 85 1.14 -2.22 1.13
N SER A 86 1.74 -2.00 -0.03
CA SER A 86 2.66 -0.89 -0.24
C SER A 86 2.42 -0.23 -1.60
N ALA A 87 2.49 1.10 -1.63
CA ALA A 87 2.33 1.89 -2.84
C ALA A 87 3.26 3.11 -2.81
N PHE A 88 3.72 3.53 -3.99
CA PHE A 88 4.55 4.72 -4.12
C PHE A 88 4.24 5.45 -5.41
N ASN A 89 3.91 6.73 -5.28
CA ASN A 89 3.68 7.62 -6.40
C ASN A 89 4.73 8.74 -6.42
N LEU A 90 5.33 9.00 -7.58
CA LEU A 90 6.26 10.09 -7.81
C LEU A 90 5.90 10.84 -9.10
N ASN A 91 5.86 12.16 -9.02
CA ASN A 91 5.77 13.04 -10.18
C ASN A 91 6.87 14.10 -10.07
N ALA A 92 7.70 14.21 -11.10
CA ALA A 92 8.76 15.20 -11.21
C ALA A 92 8.61 16.01 -12.49
N VAL A 93 8.64 17.34 -12.38
CA VAL A 93 8.61 18.27 -13.51
C VAL A 93 9.83 19.17 -13.42
N TYR A 94 10.78 18.96 -14.33
CA TYR A 94 11.94 19.82 -14.49
C TYR A 94 11.69 20.82 -15.61
N ARG A 95 11.92 22.10 -15.32
CA ARG A 95 11.88 23.20 -16.30
C ARG A 95 13.26 23.83 -16.39
N TYR A 96 13.73 24.03 -17.62
CA TYR A 96 14.96 24.75 -17.92
C TYR A 96 14.76 25.77 -19.04
N GLU A 97 15.02 27.04 -18.77
CA GLU A 97 15.11 28.10 -19.77
C GLU A 97 16.57 28.32 -20.19
N TYR A 98 16.94 27.79 -21.35
CA TYR A 98 18.33 27.82 -21.83
C TYR A 98 18.69 29.09 -22.59
N ARG A 99 17.69 29.78 -23.13
CA ARG A 99 17.78 31.13 -23.70
C ARG A 99 16.49 31.88 -23.40
N PRO A 100 16.51 33.22 -23.34
CA PRO A 100 15.28 34.01 -23.20
C PRO A 100 14.24 33.59 -24.24
N GLY A 101 13.06 33.15 -23.78
CA GLY A 101 11.98 32.67 -24.65
C GLY A 101 12.09 31.21 -25.13
N SER A 102 13.16 30.50 -24.77
CA SER A 102 13.39 29.10 -25.17
C SER A 102 13.49 28.19 -23.95
N THR A 103 12.53 27.26 -23.84
CA THR A 103 12.34 26.42 -22.64
C THR A 103 12.37 24.93 -22.97
N PHE A 104 12.82 24.15 -22.01
CA PHE A 104 12.82 22.70 -21.99
C PHE A 104 12.03 22.24 -20.76
N TYR A 105 11.16 21.26 -20.95
CA TYR A 105 10.46 20.58 -19.87
C TYR A 105 10.73 19.08 -19.96
N LEU A 106 11.03 18.47 -18.82
CA LEU A 106 11.07 17.04 -18.64
C LEU A 106 10.09 16.67 -17.52
N VAL A 107 9.14 15.82 -17.85
CA VAL A 107 8.15 15.29 -16.91
C VAL A 107 8.41 13.79 -16.75
N TRP A 108 8.51 13.36 -15.51
CA TRP A 108 8.60 11.95 -15.13
C TRP A 108 7.48 11.65 -14.14
N ALA A 109 6.59 10.74 -14.52
CA ALA A 109 5.62 10.16 -13.63
C ALA A 109 5.98 8.68 -13.40
N HIS A 110 5.97 8.27 -12.15
CA HIS A 110 6.32 6.93 -11.71
C HIS A 110 5.31 6.47 -10.66
N GLY A 111 4.68 5.33 -10.90
CA GLY A 111 3.73 4.71 -9.98
C GLY A 111 4.13 3.27 -9.73
N ARG A 112 3.89 2.79 -8.51
CA ARG A 112 3.96 1.37 -8.17
C ARG A 112 2.96 1.07 -7.05
N SER A 113 2.32 -0.09 -7.12
CA SER A 113 1.45 -0.61 -6.07
C SER A 113 1.61 -2.12 -6.02
N GLY A 114 1.78 -2.67 -4.82
CA GLY A 114 1.76 -4.10 -4.60
C GLY A 114 0.87 -4.46 -3.43
N TYR A 115 0.07 -5.49 -3.66
CA TYR A 115 -0.74 -6.14 -2.64
C TYR A 115 -0.23 -7.56 -2.47
N MET A 116 0.25 -7.89 -1.26
CA MET A 116 0.66 -9.26 -0.94
C MET A 116 -0.34 -9.86 0.04
N GLU A 117 -1.21 -10.71 -0.48
CA GLU A 117 -2.04 -11.63 0.30
C GLU A 117 -1.27 -12.95 0.42
N ARG A 118 -0.93 -13.36 1.64
CA ARG A 118 0.02 -14.46 1.84
C ARG A 118 -0.69 -15.81 1.72
N SER A 119 -0.63 -16.44 0.55
CA SER A 119 -1.06 -17.83 0.36
C SER A 119 0.01 -18.81 0.88
N PHE A 120 -0.39 -19.67 1.82
CA PHE A 120 0.26 -20.89 2.34
C PHE A 120 1.61 -21.30 1.71
N ALA A 121 2.73 -20.93 2.35
CA ALA A 121 3.99 -21.69 2.21
C ALA A 121 5.00 -21.40 3.35
N SER A 122 5.07 -22.33 4.30
CA SER A 122 6.29 -22.80 4.97
C SER A 122 7.22 -21.79 5.66
N SER A 123 6.86 -21.31 6.86
CA SER A 123 7.76 -21.19 8.03
C SER A 123 7.03 -20.54 9.23
N PRO A 124 6.69 -21.30 10.29
CA PRO A 124 5.83 -20.84 11.38
C PRO A 124 6.61 -20.25 12.57
N SER A 125 7.75 -19.58 12.38
CA SER A 125 8.47 -19.05 13.55
C SER A 125 9.09 -17.67 13.30
N GLN A 126 8.45 -16.69 13.94
CA GLN A 126 8.92 -15.33 14.23
C GLN A 126 9.00 -14.41 13.01
N PHE A 127 7.85 -13.81 12.67
CA PHE A 127 7.81 -12.63 11.82
C PHE A 127 7.62 -11.39 12.71
N GLU A 128 8.52 -10.44 12.59
CA GLU A 128 8.29 -9.07 13.08
C GLU A 128 7.56 -8.34 11.95
N ASN A 129 6.25 -8.10 12.09
CA ASN A 129 5.50 -7.17 11.22
C ASN A 129 6.00 -5.76 11.48
N SER A 130 7.21 -5.51 10.96
CA SER A 130 7.89 -4.24 10.99
C SER A 130 7.65 -3.54 9.66
N LEU A 131 7.39 -2.25 9.75
CA LEU A 131 7.23 -1.38 8.61
C LEU A 131 8.55 -1.33 7.81
N SER A 132 8.70 -2.22 6.83
CA SER A 132 9.90 -2.29 5.99
C SER A 132 9.71 -1.52 4.70
N THR A 133 10.69 -0.70 4.34
CA THR A 133 10.71 0.05 3.08
C THR A 133 11.12 -0.82 1.89
N ASP A 134 11.69 -1.99 2.11
CA ASP A 134 12.16 -2.87 1.03
C ASP A 134 10.98 -3.45 0.21
N GLU A 135 9.82 -3.61 0.85
CA GLU A 135 8.57 -4.03 0.20
C GLU A 135 8.02 -3.00 -0.79
N LEU A 136 8.39 -1.72 -0.66
CA LEU A 136 8.03 -0.69 -1.65
C LEU A 136 8.79 -0.86 -2.97
N PHE A 137 9.95 -1.54 -2.96
CA PHE A 137 10.86 -1.55 -4.09
C PHE A 137 10.84 -2.79 -4.97
N ASN A 138 10.20 -3.88 -4.52
CA ASN A 138 10.17 -5.17 -5.22
C ASN A 138 8.99 -5.36 -6.18
N ASN A 139 8.05 -4.41 -6.26
CA ASN A 139 6.88 -4.48 -7.15
C ASN A 139 7.15 -3.85 -8.51
N GLU A 140 6.53 -4.39 -9.58
CA GLU A 140 6.70 -3.92 -10.95
C GLU A 140 6.24 -2.46 -11.10
N PRO A 141 7.13 -1.54 -11.53
CA PRO A 141 6.80 -0.12 -11.61
C PRO A 141 6.23 0.30 -12.97
N GLU A 142 5.26 1.20 -12.96
CA GLU A 142 4.82 1.94 -14.14
C GLU A 142 5.62 3.24 -14.27
N ASN A 143 6.16 3.51 -15.46
CA ASN A 143 6.98 4.69 -15.75
C ASN A 143 6.47 5.43 -17.00
N LEU A 144 6.31 6.74 -16.89
CA LEU A 144 5.97 7.63 -18.00
C LEU A 144 6.95 8.80 -18.06
N PHE A 145 7.55 8.99 -19.23
CA PHE A 145 8.47 10.10 -19.50
C PHE A 145 7.94 10.97 -20.64
N LEU A 146 7.92 12.28 -20.44
CA LEU A 146 7.55 13.26 -21.46
C LEU A 146 8.59 14.38 -21.51
N ALA A 147 8.99 14.75 -22.71
CA ALA A 147 9.88 15.89 -22.94
C ALA A 147 9.21 16.88 -23.89
N LYS A 148 9.37 18.18 -23.61
CA LYS A 148 8.90 19.26 -24.47
C LYS A 148 10.00 20.29 -24.64
N VAL A 149 10.23 20.72 -25.87
CA VAL A 149 11.19 21.78 -26.21
C VAL A 149 10.46 22.90 -26.92
N SER A 150 10.81 24.13 -26.58
CA SER A 150 10.36 25.34 -27.26
C SER A 150 11.58 26.20 -27.56
N TYR A 151 11.66 26.71 -28.78
CA TYR A 151 12.76 27.54 -29.26
C TYR A 151 12.18 28.79 -29.90
N TRP A 152 12.59 29.96 -29.41
CA TRP A 152 12.26 31.24 -30.00
C TRP A 152 13.31 31.64 -31.03
N PHE A 153 12.86 31.99 -32.25
CA PHE A 153 13.71 32.56 -33.30
C PHE A 153 13.55 34.08 -33.28
N SER A 154 14.62 34.83 -33.00
CA SER A 154 14.68 36.23 -33.39
C SER A 154 15.13 36.30 -34.85
N LEU A 155 14.23 36.72 -35.74
CA LEU A 155 14.57 37.12 -37.12
C LEU A 155 14.74 38.64 -37.17
#